data_AF-A0A434EWQ2-F1
#
_entry.id   AF-A0A434EWQ2-F1
#
_cell.length_a   1.000
_cell.length_b   1.000
_cell.length_c   1.000
_cell.angle_alpha   90.00
_cell.angle_beta   90.00
_cell.angle_gamma   90.00
#
_symmetry.space_group_name_H-M   'P 1'
#
loop_
_entity.id
_entity.type
_entity.pdbx_description
1 polymer ?
#
loop_
_entity_poly.entity_id
_entity_poly.type
_entity_poly.pdbx_seq_one_letter_code
_entity_poly.pdbx_strand_id
1 'polypeptide(L)'
;LQAGIDERMKALEAKKAEYEEWLKRREVFLARAEDGVVKIYAGMKPDAAAERLAMVNAELAAAILMKLDSRKAGVILNEMDQKAAATLTGIMASAARRVDPS
;
A
#
# COMPACT_ATOMS: atom_id res chain seq x y z
N LEU A 1 -29.87 10.13 -38.57
CA LEU A 1 -29.51 9.02 -37.64
C LEU A 1 -28.05 9.10 -37.20
N GLN A 2 -27.09 9.24 -38.12
CA GLN A 2 -25.64 9.27 -37.82
C GLN A 2 -25.23 10.33 -36.76
N ALA A 3 -25.66 11.58 -36.92
CA ALA A 3 -25.24 12.68 -36.03
C ALA A 3 -25.64 12.48 -34.55
N GLY A 4 -26.79 11.85 -34.29
CA GLY A 4 -27.24 11.55 -32.92
C GLY A 4 -26.49 10.38 -32.26
N ILE A 5 -25.87 9.50 -33.07
CA ILE A 5 -24.98 8.44 -32.57
C ILE A 5 -23.62 9.06 -32.23
N ASP A 6 -23.10 9.95 -33.06
CA ASP A 6 -21.83 10.65 -32.81
C ASP A 6 -21.88 11.53 -31.56
N GLU A 7 -22.97 12.25 -31.33
CA GLU A 7 -23.17 13.02 -30.09
C GLU A 7 -23.19 12.13 -28.83
N ARG A 8 -23.88 10.99 -28.91
CA ARG A 8 -23.94 10.03 -27.80
C ARG A 8 -22.58 9.39 -27.53
N MET A 9 -21.80 9.08 -28.57
CA MET A 9 -20.43 8.58 -28.42
C MET A 9 -19.54 9.62 -27.74
N LYS A 10 -19.57 10.88 -28.18
CA LYS A 10 -18.80 11.97 -27.54
C LYS A 10 -19.17 12.17 -26.08
N ALA A 11 -20.46 12.11 -25.74
CA ALA A 11 -20.91 12.24 -24.35
C ALA A 11 -20.42 11.08 -23.46
N LEU A 12 -20.40 9.86 -24.01
CA LEU A 12 -19.87 8.67 -23.33
C LEU A 12 -18.35 8.76 -23.12
N GLU A 13 -17.60 9.18 -24.15
CA GLU A 13 -16.15 9.37 -24.04
C GLU A 13 -15.80 10.44 -23.02
N ALA A 14 -16.52 11.57 -23.00
CA ALA A 14 -16.32 12.63 -22.02
C ALA A 14 -16.57 12.13 -20.59
N LYS A 15 -17.64 11.35 -20.37
CA LYS A 15 -17.95 10.77 -19.05
C LYS A 15 -16.92 9.72 -18.63
N LYS A 16 -16.40 8.94 -19.56
CA LYS A 16 -15.33 7.97 -19.30
C LYS A 16 -14.03 8.69 -18.91
N ALA A 17 -13.65 9.73 -19.64
CA ALA A 17 -12.44 10.52 -19.36
C ALA A 17 -12.52 11.20 -17.98
N GLU A 18 -13.67 11.78 -17.64
CA GLU A 18 -13.92 12.39 -16.32
C GLU A 18 -13.76 11.36 -15.18
N TYR A 19 -14.28 10.14 -15.40
CA TYR A 19 -14.17 9.05 -14.44
C TYR A 19 -12.73 8.56 -14.29
N GLU A 20 -12.02 8.35 -15.41
CA GLU A 20 -10.61 7.94 -15.40
C GLU A 20 -9.71 8.97 -14.71
N GLU A 21 -9.95 10.27 -14.92
CA GLU A 21 -9.23 11.33 -14.23
C GLU A 21 -9.49 11.32 -12.72
N TRP A 22 -10.74 11.11 -12.31
CA TRP A 22 -11.09 11.00 -10.90
C TRP A 22 -10.47 9.76 -10.24
N LEU A 23 -10.46 8.62 -10.93
CA LEU A 23 -9.81 7.39 -10.48
C LEU A 23 -8.31 7.61 -10.31
N LYS A 24 -7.64 8.20 -11.31
CA LYS A 24 -6.21 8.51 -11.25
C LYS A 24 -5.88 9.45 -10.10
N ARG A 25 -6.70 10.48 -9.86
CA ARG A 25 -6.52 11.36 -8.69
C ARG A 25 -6.65 10.61 -7.37
N ARG A 26 -7.61 9.69 -7.26
CA ARG A 26 -7.80 8.85 -6.07
C ARG A 26 -6.59 7.93 -5.86
N GLU A 27 -6.10 7.28 -6.90
CA GLU A 27 -4.90 6.43 -6.84
C GLU A 27 -3.67 7.22 -6.39
N VAL A 28 -3.43 8.40 -6.99
CA VAL A 28 -2.31 9.26 -6.60
C VAL A 28 -2.43 9.72 -5.14
N PHE A 29 -3.63 10.02 -4.68
CA PHE A 29 -3.86 10.39 -3.27
C PHE A 29 -3.57 9.24 -2.31
N LEU A 30 -4.07 8.04 -2.61
CA LEU A 30 -3.83 6.84 -1.81
C LEU A 30 -2.34 6.49 -1.76
N ALA A 31 -1.66 6.52 -2.91
CA ALA A 31 -0.22 6.28 -2.98
C ALA A 31 0.57 7.29 -2.12
N ARG A 32 0.20 8.58 -2.16
CA ARG A 32 0.83 9.61 -1.32
C ARG A 32 0.60 9.41 0.18
N ALA A 33 -0.61 8.99 0.57
CA ALA A 33 -0.92 8.69 1.96
C ALA A 33 -0.11 7.50 2.47
N GLU A 34 -0.02 6.43 1.67
CA GLU A 34 0.81 5.26 1.97
C GLU A 34 2.29 5.63 2.08
N ASP A 35 2.82 6.40 1.13
CA ASP A 35 4.21 6.89 1.14
C ASP A 35 4.52 7.71 2.40
N GLY A 36 3.57 8.53 2.85
CA GLY A 36 3.72 9.33 4.06
C GLY A 36 3.90 8.45 5.30
N VAL A 37 3.07 7.43 5.45
CA VAL A 37 3.15 6.49 6.59
C VAL A 37 4.46 5.71 6.54
N VAL A 38 4.88 5.22 5.38
CA VAL A 38 6.15 4.50 5.22
C VAL A 38 7.33 5.40 5.60
N LYS A 39 7.34 6.66 5.15
CA LYS A 39 8.40 7.63 5.50
C LYS A 39 8.47 7.93 7.00
N ILE A 40 7.34 7.99 7.69
CA ILE A 40 7.29 8.17 9.14
C ILE A 40 8.02 7.01 9.83
N TYR A 41 7.71 5.76 9.47
CA TYR A 41 8.37 4.59 10.06
C TYR A 41 9.83 4.44 9.62
N ALA A 42 10.21 4.88 8.42
CA ALA A 42 11.60 4.87 7.96
C ALA A 42 12.50 5.78 8.83
N GLY A 43 11.96 6.94 9.23
CA GLY A 43 12.64 7.90 10.10
C GLY A 43 12.47 7.63 11.61
N MET A 44 11.55 6.75 11.98
CA MET A 44 11.30 6.40 13.39
C MET A 44 12.46 5.57 13.96
N LYS A 45 12.71 5.69 15.27
CA LYS A 45 13.62 4.78 15.95
C LYS A 45 13.08 3.34 15.88
N PRO A 46 13.93 2.33 15.65
CA PRO A 46 13.44 0.96 15.42
C PRO A 46 12.65 0.35 16.58
N ASP A 47 13.05 0.62 17.82
CA ASP A 47 12.36 0.20 19.05
C ASP A 47 10.95 0.79 19.14
N ALA A 48 10.82 2.10 18.95
CA ALA A 48 9.53 2.78 18.92
C ALA A 48 8.66 2.31 17.76
N ALA A 49 9.24 2.06 16.58
CA ALA A 49 8.52 1.52 15.44
C ALA A 49 8.00 0.12 15.73
N ALA A 50 8.80 -0.74 16.36
CA ALA A 50 8.41 -2.09 16.75
C ALA A 50 7.22 -2.08 17.71
N GLU A 51 7.28 -1.29 18.79
CA GLU A 51 6.18 -1.15 19.75
C GLU A 51 4.89 -0.66 19.09
N ARG A 52 4.97 0.32 18.19
CA ARG A 52 3.79 0.89 17.53
C ARG A 52 3.20 -0.09 16.52
N LEU A 53 4.05 -0.74 15.72
CA LEU A 53 3.62 -1.71 14.71
C LEU A 53 3.05 -2.99 15.35
N ALA A 54 3.47 -3.36 16.55
CA ALA A 54 2.89 -4.47 17.30
C ALA A 54 1.44 -4.21 17.75
N MET A 55 1.04 -2.94 17.85
CA MET A 55 -0.28 -2.52 18.32
C MET A 55 -1.29 -2.22 17.20
N VAL A 56 -0.83 -2.15 15.94
CA VAL A 56 -1.72 -1.94 14.79
C VAL A 56 -2.16 -3.28 14.19
N ASN A 57 -3.08 -3.24 13.22
CA ASN A 57 -3.46 -4.43 12.47
C ASN A 57 -2.24 -5.08 11.81
N ALA A 58 -2.09 -6.40 11.96
CA ALA A 58 -0.93 -7.14 11.51
C ALA A 58 -0.70 -7.10 9.99
N GLU A 59 -1.77 -7.09 9.18
CA GLU A 59 -1.65 -6.98 7.72
C GLU A 59 -1.12 -5.61 7.31
N LEU A 60 -1.60 -4.55 7.98
CA LEU A 60 -1.12 -3.19 7.76
C LEU A 60 0.35 -3.03 8.19
N ALA A 61 0.72 -3.57 9.36
CA ALA A 61 2.10 -3.55 9.82
C ALA A 61 3.03 -4.27 8.84
N ALA A 62 2.64 -5.46 8.38
CA ALA A 62 3.38 -6.21 7.38
C ALA A 62 3.52 -5.42 6.06
N ALA A 63 2.45 -4.80 5.58
CA ALA A 63 2.48 -3.99 4.35
C ALA A 63 3.41 -2.78 4.47
N ILE A 64 3.47 -2.12 5.64
CA ILE A 64 4.42 -1.03 5.90
C ILE A 64 5.85 -1.58 5.88
N LEU A 65 6.13 -2.67 6.61
CA LEU A 65 7.46 -3.29 6.66
C LEU A 65 7.96 -3.71 5.27
N MET A 66 7.08 -4.24 4.41
CA MET A 66 7.42 -4.61 3.03
C MET A 66 7.81 -3.43 2.15
N LYS A 67 7.34 -2.22 2.47
CA LYS A 67 7.67 -1.00 1.73
C LYS A 67 8.90 -0.28 2.26
N LEU A 68 9.41 -0.65 3.43
CA LEU A 68 10.67 -0.13 3.97
C LEU A 68 11.87 -0.79 3.29
N ASP A 69 13.04 -0.16 3.41
CA ASP A 69 14.29 -0.84 3.02
C ASP A 69 14.51 -2.06 3.91
N SER A 70 15.09 -3.11 3.33
CA SER A 70 15.25 -4.42 4.00
C SER A 70 16.05 -4.33 5.29
N ARG A 71 17.03 -3.43 5.39
CA ARG A 71 17.82 -3.22 6.60
C ARG A 71 16.95 -2.61 7.70
N LYS A 72 16.19 -1.55 7.41
CA LYS A 72 15.29 -0.93 8.39
C LYS A 72 14.21 -1.89 8.85
N ALA A 73 13.57 -2.61 7.93
CA ALA A 73 12.58 -3.62 8.27
C ALA A 73 13.16 -4.72 9.17
N GLY A 74 14.38 -5.20 8.85
CA GLY A 74 15.06 -6.21 9.65
C GLY A 74 15.40 -5.75 11.08
N VAL A 75 15.88 -4.51 11.25
CA VAL A 75 16.15 -3.98 12.59
C VAL A 75 14.84 -3.81 13.38
N ILE A 76 13.77 -3.30 12.77
CA ILE A 76 12.46 -3.19 13.45
C ILE A 76 11.94 -4.56 13.88
N LEU A 77 12.05 -5.58 13.02
CA LEU A 77 11.65 -6.95 13.37
C LEU A 77 12.47 -7.53 14.53
N ASN A 78 13.76 -7.17 14.65
CA ASN A 78 14.60 -7.60 15.78
C ASN A 78 14.20 -6.95 17.10
N GLU A 79 13.66 -5.74 17.08
CA GLU A 79 13.18 -5.05 18.29
C GLU A 79 11.77 -5.52 18.72
N MET A 80 11.04 -6.22 17.85
CA MET A 80 9.73 -6.78 18.16
C MET A 80 9.83 -8.00 19.08
N ASP A 81 8.74 -8.28 19.81
CA ASP A 81 8.61 -9.57 20.46
C ASP A 81 8.55 -10.71 19.42
N GLN A 82 8.99 -11.90 19.83
CA GLN A 82 9.13 -13.05 18.93
C GLN A 82 7.81 -13.44 18.24
N LYS A 83 6.67 -13.29 18.92
CA LYS A 83 5.36 -13.67 18.38
C LYS A 83 4.90 -12.66 17.33
N ALA A 84 5.02 -11.37 17.61
CA ALA A 84 4.72 -10.32 16.65
C ALA A 84 5.61 -10.44 15.39
N ALA A 85 6.92 -10.58 15.56
CA ALA A 85 7.86 -10.74 14.46
C ALA A 85 7.52 -11.97 13.58
N ALA A 86 7.20 -13.11 14.22
CA ALA A 86 6.80 -14.32 13.50
C ALA A 86 5.48 -14.14 12.74
N THR A 87 4.48 -13.50 13.35
CA THR A 87 3.19 -13.20 12.69
C THR A 87 3.40 -12.31 11.47
N LEU A 88 4.13 -11.20 11.60
CA LEU A 88 4.35 -10.29 10.48
C LEU A 88 5.16 -10.95 9.36
N THR A 89 6.21 -11.69 9.70
CA THR A 89 7.02 -12.45 8.72
C THR A 89 6.16 -13.47 7.96
N GLY A 90 5.25 -14.16 8.65
CA GLY A 90 4.32 -15.10 8.02
C GLY A 90 3.39 -14.43 7.00
N ILE A 91 2.85 -13.25 7.35
CA ILE A 91 2.02 -12.45 6.44
C ILE A 91 2.84 -12.00 5.23
N MET A 92 4.03 -11.44 5.45
CA MET A 92 4.92 -10.98 4.37
C MET A 92 5.28 -12.11 3.39
N ALA A 93 5.63 -13.30 3.92
CA ALA A 93 5.91 -14.46 3.10
C ALA A 93 4.69 -14.95 2.31
N SER A 94 3.49 -14.88 2.92
CA SER A 94 2.24 -15.25 2.25
C SER A 94 1.87 -14.27 1.12
N ALA A 95 2.13 -12.97 1.31
CA ALA A 95 1.90 -11.94 0.32
C ALA A 95 2.85 -12.11 -0.86
N ALA A 96 4.14 -12.34 -0.60
CA ALA A 96 5.14 -12.60 -1.66
C ALA A 96 4.75 -13.78 -2.56
N ARG A 97 4.22 -14.87 -1.99
CA ARG A 97 3.75 -16.04 -2.76
C ARG A 97 2.56 -15.75 -3.67
N ARG A 98 1.71 -14.77 -3.35
CA ARG A 98 0.57 -14.38 -4.20
C ARG A 98 0.99 -13.57 -5.42
N VAL A 99 2.22 -13.03 -5.44
CA VAL A 99 2.77 -12.21 -6.53
C VAL A 99 3.61 -13.05 -7.51
N ASP A 100 3.69 -14.38 -7.33
CA ASP A 100 4.22 -15.30 -8.35
C ASP A 100 3.08 -15.80 -9.26
N PRO A 101 2.93 -15.30 -10.50
CA PRO A 101 2.11 -15.95 -11.49
C PRO A 101 2.98 -17.04 -12.17
N SER A 102 2.63 -18.31 -11.94
CA SER A 102 2.93 -19.35 -12.92
C SER A 102 2.04 -19.19 -14.14
#